data_AF-A0A0M4R2T4-F1
#
_entry.id   AF-A0A0M4R2T4-F1
#
_cell.length_a   1.000
_cell.length_b   1.000
_cell.length_c   1.000
_cell.angle_alpha   90.00
_cell.angle_beta   90.00
_cell.angle_gamma   90.00
#
_symmetry.space_group_name_H-M   'P 1'
#
loop_
_entity.id
_entity.type
_entity.pdbx_description
1 polymer ?
#
loop_
_entity_poly.entity_id
_entity_poly.type
_entity_poly.pdbx_seq_one_letter_code
_entity_poly.pdbx_strand_id
1 'polypeptide(L)'
;MSALMEFTEVVPTSARSGFQVSLLSDLLVGLLPEGPQLYPDGDLTDEPTDVLVAELVREAALEGVRDELPHSIAVVVEETIEKKDLLEIYAIIYVERSSQKGIVIGKGGARLKQVGSDARRQIEKLLGTRVHLDLHVKIAEDWQRDPKQLRKLGF
;
A
#
# COMPACT_ATOMS: atom_id res chain seq x y z
N MET A 1 23.66 21.33 -6.41
CA MET A 1 23.42 20.35 -5.33
C MET A 1 24.50 20.41 -4.26
N SER A 2 25.80 20.52 -4.60
CA SER A 2 26.91 20.71 -3.64
C SER A 2 26.92 22.02 -2.84
N ALA A 3 25.97 22.93 -3.06
CA ALA A 3 25.85 24.20 -2.35
C ALA A 3 24.86 24.16 -1.16
N LEU A 4 24.17 23.04 -0.94
CA LEU A 4 23.18 22.87 0.15
C LEU A 4 23.76 22.14 1.37
N MET A 5 24.67 21.20 1.15
CA MET A 5 25.46 20.50 2.17
C MET A 5 26.62 19.76 1.51
N GLU A 6 27.59 19.33 2.31
CA GLU A 6 28.60 18.37 1.87
C GLU A 6 28.00 16.97 1.78
N PHE A 7 28.23 16.29 0.66
CA PHE A 7 27.80 14.92 0.42
C PHE A 7 29.03 14.03 0.30
N THR A 8 29.00 12.88 0.94
CA THR A 8 30.05 11.85 0.80
C THR A 8 30.11 11.34 -0.65
N GLU A 9 28.95 11.10 -1.27
CA GLU A 9 28.82 10.63 -2.65
C GLU A 9 27.52 11.16 -3.28
N VAL A 10 27.51 11.33 -4.60
CA VAL A 10 26.31 11.72 -5.38
C VAL A 10 26.09 10.73 -6.52
N VAL A 11 25.04 9.91 -6.39
CA VAL A 11 24.74 8.82 -7.33
C VAL A 11 23.44 9.13 -8.09
N PRO A 12 23.49 9.48 -9.39
CA PRO A 12 22.29 9.67 -10.18
C PRO A 12 21.62 8.32 -10.48
N THR A 13 20.40 8.10 -9.99
CA THR A 13 19.68 6.83 -10.14
C THR A 13 18.33 6.97 -10.84
N SER A 14 17.82 5.87 -11.38
CA SER A 14 16.44 5.74 -11.85
C SER A 14 15.86 4.38 -11.44
N ALA A 15 14.96 4.37 -10.46
CA ALA A 15 14.28 3.16 -9.99
C ALA A 15 13.49 2.47 -11.11
N ARG A 16 12.86 3.25 -12.00
CA ARG A 16 12.06 2.73 -13.12
C ARG A 16 12.87 1.97 -14.16
N SER A 17 14.06 2.47 -14.50
CA SER A 17 14.94 1.84 -15.52
C SER A 17 15.99 0.91 -14.90
N GLY A 18 16.15 0.93 -13.58
CA GLY A 18 17.23 0.25 -12.87
C GLY A 18 18.58 0.97 -12.96
N PHE A 19 18.66 2.16 -13.59
CA PHE A 19 19.92 2.87 -13.77
C PHE A 19 20.57 3.17 -12.41
N GLN A 20 21.78 2.65 -12.22
CA GLN A 20 22.62 2.77 -11.03
C GLN A 20 21.98 2.31 -9.70
N VAL A 21 20.87 1.55 -9.73
CA VAL A 21 20.26 1.02 -8.49
C VAL A 21 21.20 0.03 -7.79
N SER A 22 21.87 -0.85 -8.54
CA SER A 22 22.87 -1.78 -7.98
C SER A 22 24.06 -1.04 -7.39
N LEU A 23 24.60 -0.04 -8.11
CA LEU A 23 25.70 0.78 -7.59
C LEU A 23 25.32 1.46 -6.27
N LEU A 24 24.11 2.04 -6.19
CA LEU A 24 23.62 2.64 -4.95
C LEU A 24 23.52 1.59 -3.82
N SER A 25 23.00 0.40 -4.12
CA SER A 25 22.91 -0.70 -3.16
C SER A 25 24.29 -1.09 -2.63
N ASP A 26 25.27 -1.27 -3.51
CA ASP A 26 26.63 -1.67 -3.14
C ASP A 26 27.31 -0.63 -2.24
N LEU A 27 27.14 0.66 -2.58
CA LEU A 27 27.67 1.76 -1.77
C LEU A 27 27.02 1.82 -0.38
N LEU A 28 25.70 1.61 -0.29
CA LEU A 28 25.00 1.58 1.00
C LEU A 28 25.46 0.40 1.86
N VAL A 29 25.59 -0.80 1.27
CA VAL A 29 26.10 -1.98 1.99
C VAL A 29 27.52 -1.76 2.49
N GLY A 30 28.39 -1.13 1.70
CA GLY A 30 29.76 -0.80 2.10
C GLY A 30 29.86 0.21 3.27
N LEU A 31 28.78 0.92 3.59
CA LEU A 31 28.70 1.85 4.72
C LEU A 31 28.10 1.22 5.99
N LEU A 32 27.57 0.00 5.91
CA LEU A 32 26.99 -0.67 7.06
C LEU A 32 28.09 -1.11 8.05
N PRO A 33 27.89 -0.94 9.36
CA PRO A 33 28.81 -1.48 10.35
C PRO A 33 28.74 -3.01 10.37
N GLU A 34 29.85 -3.66 10.73
CA GLU A 34 29.83 -5.09 11.02
C GLU A 34 28.89 -5.38 12.21
N GLY A 35 28.05 -6.41 12.08
CA GLY A 35 27.08 -6.77 13.09
C GLY A 35 26.39 -8.10 12.80
N PRO A 36 25.65 -8.65 13.78
CA PRO A 36 24.87 -9.86 13.57
C PRO A 36 23.69 -9.61 12.62
N GLN A 37 23.25 -10.66 11.92
CA GLN A 37 22.01 -10.64 11.18
C GLN A 37 20.83 -10.47 12.16
N LEU A 38 20.07 -9.38 11.99
CA LEU A 38 18.94 -9.05 12.87
C LEU A 38 17.63 -9.71 12.43
N TYR A 39 17.49 -10.00 11.13
CA TYR A 39 16.29 -10.57 10.51
C TYR A 39 16.64 -11.84 9.74
N PRO A 40 15.87 -12.93 9.87
CA PRO A 40 16.10 -14.17 9.14
C PRO A 40 16.10 -14.00 7.62
N ASP A 41 16.79 -14.91 6.92
CA ASP A 41 16.70 -14.98 5.46
C ASP A 41 15.27 -15.38 5.04
N GLY A 42 14.74 -14.67 4.05
CA GLY A 42 13.43 -14.96 3.46
C GLY A 42 12.28 -14.07 3.94
N ASP A 43 12.46 -13.33 5.04
CA ASP A 43 11.52 -12.29 5.45
C ASP A 43 11.71 -11.07 4.54
N LEU A 44 10.77 -10.86 3.61
CA LEU A 44 10.80 -9.71 2.71
C LEU A 44 10.46 -8.39 3.43
N THR A 45 9.64 -8.48 4.47
CA THR A 45 9.13 -7.34 5.26
C THR A 45 8.61 -7.85 6.61
N ASP A 46 8.64 -7.00 7.62
CA ASP A 46 8.01 -7.18 8.93
C ASP A 46 6.55 -6.71 8.97
N GLU A 47 6.04 -6.16 7.87
CA GLU A 47 4.67 -5.68 7.76
C GLU A 47 3.66 -6.85 7.80
N PRO A 48 2.59 -6.74 8.60
CA PRO A 48 1.52 -7.74 8.61
C PRO A 48 0.88 -7.90 7.22
N THR A 49 0.51 -9.13 6.87
CA THR A 49 -0.13 -9.45 5.57
C THR A 49 -1.33 -8.56 5.28
N ASP A 50 -2.15 -8.27 6.30
CA ASP A 50 -3.33 -7.43 6.17
C ASP A 50 -2.98 -5.99 5.78
N VAL A 51 -1.83 -5.46 6.22
CA VAL A 51 -1.32 -4.14 5.82
C VAL A 51 -0.90 -4.16 4.36
N LEU A 52 -0.16 -5.19 3.94
CA LEU A 52 0.24 -5.35 2.53
C LEU A 52 -0.98 -5.46 1.60
N VAL A 53 -2.00 -6.21 2.01
CA VAL A 53 -3.27 -6.33 1.29
C VAL A 53 -4.00 -4.99 1.23
N ALA A 54 -4.10 -4.27 2.35
CA ALA A 54 -4.70 -2.95 2.40
C ALA A 54 -3.98 -1.96 1.46
N GLU A 55 -2.66 -1.99 1.41
CA GLU A 55 -1.84 -1.16 0.52
C GLU A 55 -2.07 -1.48 -0.96
N LEU A 56 -2.19 -2.75 -1.33
CA LEU A 56 -2.51 -3.13 -2.72
C LEU A 56 -3.91 -2.66 -3.14
N VAL A 57 -4.88 -2.70 -2.22
CA VAL A 57 -6.21 -2.13 -2.46
C VAL A 57 -6.14 -0.60 -2.53
N ARG A 58 -5.36 0.05 -1.66
CA ARG A 58 -5.16 1.50 -1.64
C ARG A 58 -4.52 1.98 -2.95
N GLU A 59 -3.46 1.33 -3.41
CA GLU A 59 -2.81 1.62 -4.69
C GLU A 59 -3.81 1.51 -5.85
N ALA A 60 -4.55 0.40 -5.95
CA ALA A 60 -5.57 0.23 -6.98
C ALA A 60 -6.69 1.27 -6.89
N ALA A 61 -7.08 1.69 -5.68
CA ALA A 61 -8.08 2.72 -5.47
C ALA A 61 -7.59 4.11 -5.94
N LEU A 62 -6.30 4.40 -5.73
CA LEU A 62 -5.63 5.65 -6.10
C LEU A 62 -5.35 5.77 -7.60
N GLU A 63 -5.23 4.64 -8.30
CA GLU A 63 -4.92 4.63 -9.73
C GLU A 63 -5.91 5.47 -10.55
N GLY A 64 -5.40 6.47 -11.27
CA GLY A 64 -6.23 7.36 -12.08
C GLY A 64 -7.18 8.28 -11.30
N VAL A 65 -7.01 8.42 -9.98
CA VAL A 65 -7.67 9.45 -9.16
C VAL A 65 -6.85 10.75 -9.18
N ARG A 66 -7.52 11.89 -9.01
CA ARG A 66 -6.90 13.23 -8.96
C ARG A 66 -7.44 14.04 -7.76
N ASP A 67 -6.93 15.25 -7.64
CA ASP A 67 -7.34 16.27 -6.66
C ASP A 67 -7.10 15.84 -5.20
N GLU A 68 -8.10 15.97 -4.33
CA GLU A 68 -7.98 15.75 -2.88
C GLU A 68 -8.02 14.27 -2.46
N LEU A 69 -8.58 13.40 -3.31
CA LEU A 69 -8.81 11.99 -3.00
C LEU A 69 -7.55 11.20 -2.61
N PRO A 70 -6.36 11.44 -3.21
CA PRO A 70 -5.16 10.73 -2.79
C PRO A 70 -4.77 10.89 -1.33
N HIS A 71 -5.23 11.98 -0.71
CA HIS A 71 -4.95 12.28 0.70
C HIS A 71 -6.09 11.83 1.63
N SER A 72 -7.28 11.53 1.10
CA SER A 72 -8.47 11.20 1.90
C SER A 72 -8.86 9.72 1.84
N ILE A 73 -8.01 8.83 1.33
CA ILE A 73 -8.28 7.38 1.26
C ILE A 73 -7.42 6.63 2.29
N ALA A 74 -8.08 5.80 3.10
CA ALA A 74 -7.43 4.77 3.92
C ALA A 74 -8.08 3.42 3.65
N VAL A 75 -7.33 2.33 3.78
CA VAL A 75 -7.85 0.97 3.61
C VAL A 75 -7.53 0.14 4.84
N VAL A 76 -8.50 -0.64 5.31
CA VAL A 76 -8.32 -1.57 6.43
C VAL A 76 -8.92 -2.91 6.05
N VAL A 77 -8.19 -4.00 6.26
CA VAL A 77 -8.74 -5.36 6.23
C VAL A 77 -9.44 -5.60 7.56
N GLU A 78 -10.75 -5.89 7.52
CA GLU A 78 -11.53 -6.21 8.72
C GLU A 78 -11.43 -7.69 9.09
N GLU A 79 -11.41 -8.57 8.09
CA GLU A 79 -11.46 -10.01 8.30
C GLU A 79 -10.82 -10.75 7.12
N THR A 80 -10.05 -11.79 7.45
CA THR A 80 -9.51 -12.77 6.50
C THR A 80 -9.95 -14.16 6.95
N ILE A 81 -10.68 -14.88 6.09
CA ILE A 81 -11.19 -16.23 6.35
C ILE A 81 -10.48 -17.22 5.45
N GLU A 82 -9.78 -18.18 6.05
CA GLU A 82 -9.18 -19.28 5.32
C GLU A 82 -10.21 -20.35 4.96
N LYS A 83 -10.33 -20.63 3.66
CA LYS A 83 -11.02 -21.81 3.14
C LYS A 83 -10.00 -22.71 2.44
N LYS A 84 -10.42 -23.94 2.14
CA LYS A 84 -9.52 -25.01 1.63
C LYS A 84 -8.57 -24.54 0.51
N ASP A 85 -9.10 -23.85 -0.51
CA ASP A 85 -8.34 -23.44 -1.71
C ASP A 85 -8.67 -21.97 -2.10
N LEU A 86 -9.04 -21.15 -1.10
CA LEU A 86 -9.50 -19.77 -1.27
C LEU A 86 -9.32 -18.99 0.04
N LEU A 87 -8.82 -17.77 -0.04
CA LEU A 87 -8.91 -16.79 1.04
C LEU A 87 -10.06 -15.83 0.77
N GLU A 88 -10.94 -15.61 1.75
CA GLU A 88 -11.94 -14.54 1.69
C GLU A 88 -11.44 -13.36 2.51
N ILE A 89 -11.30 -12.21 1.86
CA ILE A 89 -10.76 -10.99 2.46
C ILE A 89 -11.83 -9.92 2.39
N TYR A 90 -12.17 -9.35 3.55
CA TYR A 90 -13.11 -8.24 3.68
C TYR A 90 -12.33 -6.98 4.02
N ALA A 91 -12.37 -6.00 3.11
CA ALA A 91 -11.66 -4.74 3.31
C ALA A 91 -12.60 -3.53 3.15
N ILE A 92 -12.32 -2.50 3.96
CA ILE A 92 -12.99 -1.21 3.87
C ILE A 92 -12.07 -0.18 3.26
N ILE A 93 -12.58 0.52 2.27
CA ILE A 93 -12.03 1.78 1.79
C ILE A 93 -12.74 2.92 2.53
N TYR A 94 -12.00 3.63 3.36
CA TYR A 94 -12.45 4.84 4.05
C TYR A 94 -12.20 6.07 3.20
N VAL A 95 -13.20 6.96 3.18
CA VAL A 95 -13.11 8.30 2.61
C VAL A 95 -13.66 9.34 3.58
N GLU A 96 -13.31 10.60 3.42
CA GLU A 96 -13.77 11.66 4.34
C GLU A 96 -15.14 12.23 3.96
N ARG A 97 -15.52 12.17 2.69
CA ARG A 97 -16.73 12.85 2.18
C ARG A 97 -17.59 11.96 1.29
N SER A 98 -18.88 12.27 1.21
CA SER A 98 -19.84 11.55 0.36
C SER A 98 -19.53 11.71 -1.14
N SER A 99 -19.03 12.87 -1.57
CA SER A 99 -18.57 13.11 -2.94
C SER A 99 -17.43 12.15 -3.32
N GLN A 100 -16.46 11.99 -2.43
CA GLN A 100 -15.33 11.07 -2.57
C GLN A 100 -15.81 9.62 -2.66
N LYS A 101 -16.75 9.22 -1.80
CA LYS A 101 -17.38 7.89 -1.87
C LYS A 101 -18.00 7.64 -3.25
N GLY A 102 -18.70 8.62 -3.80
CA GLY A 102 -19.27 8.54 -5.14
C GLY A 102 -18.21 8.32 -6.23
N ILE A 103 -17.05 8.98 -6.11
CA ILE A 103 -15.93 8.83 -7.05
C ILE A 103 -15.33 7.43 -6.95
N VAL A 104 -15.04 6.93 -5.74
CA VAL A 104 -14.47 5.59 -5.51
C VAL A 104 -15.39 4.49 -6.03
N ILE A 105 -16.71 4.61 -5.81
CA ILE A 105 -17.69 3.63 -6.30
C ILE A 105 -17.82 3.70 -7.83
N GLY A 106 -17.89 4.93 -8.38
CA GLY A 106 -18.14 5.16 -9.79
C GLY A 106 -19.57 4.80 -10.24
N LYS A 107 -19.90 5.13 -11.48
CA LYS A 107 -21.24 4.90 -12.04
C LYS A 107 -21.59 3.39 -12.00
N GLY A 108 -22.64 3.04 -11.25
CA GLY A 108 -23.07 1.64 -11.11
C GLY A 108 -22.04 0.71 -10.47
N GLY A 109 -21.10 1.24 -9.68
CA GLY A 109 -20.03 0.44 -9.04
C GLY A 109 -18.89 0.05 -9.98
N ALA A 110 -18.86 0.58 -11.20
CA ALA A 110 -17.88 0.18 -12.21
C ALA A 110 -16.43 0.41 -11.78
N ARG A 111 -16.17 1.51 -11.05
CA ARG A 111 -14.82 1.82 -10.56
C ARG A 111 -14.42 0.88 -9.42
N LEU A 112 -15.28 0.69 -8.41
CA LEU A 112 -14.99 -0.22 -7.30
C LEU A 112 -14.74 -1.65 -7.79
N LYS A 113 -15.47 -2.10 -8.82
CA LYS A 113 -15.23 -3.40 -9.46
C LYS A 113 -13.85 -3.48 -10.12
N GLN A 114 -13.39 -2.40 -10.76
CA GLN A 114 -12.05 -2.33 -11.34
C GLN A 114 -10.98 -2.39 -10.25
N VAL A 115 -11.11 -1.57 -9.20
CA VAL A 115 -10.22 -1.56 -8.02
C VAL A 115 -10.09 -2.97 -7.43
N GLY A 116 -11.23 -3.63 -7.17
CA GLY A 116 -11.22 -4.99 -6.63
C GLY A 116 -10.59 -6.01 -7.58
N SER A 117 -10.76 -5.86 -8.90
CA SER A 117 -10.16 -6.77 -9.87
C SER A 117 -8.63 -6.62 -9.95
N ASP A 118 -8.13 -5.40 -9.90
CA ASP A 118 -6.71 -5.09 -9.98
C ASP A 118 -6.00 -5.47 -8.67
N ALA A 119 -6.55 -5.05 -7.53
CA ALA A 119 -6.03 -5.40 -6.21
C ALA A 119 -6.00 -6.93 -6.01
N ARG A 120 -7.10 -7.63 -6.29
CA ARG A 120 -7.18 -9.10 -6.13
C ARG A 120 -6.09 -9.82 -6.91
N ARG A 121 -5.78 -9.40 -8.14
CA ARG A 121 -4.71 -10.03 -8.94
C ARG A 121 -3.34 -9.88 -8.28
N GLN A 122 -3.06 -8.70 -7.72
CA GLN A 122 -1.80 -8.45 -7.03
C GLN A 122 -1.73 -9.22 -5.70
N ILE A 123 -2.83 -9.28 -4.97
CA ILE A 123 -2.92 -10.04 -3.71
C ILE A 123 -2.74 -11.55 -3.97
N GLU A 124 -3.38 -12.12 -5.00
CA GLU A 124 -3.19 -13.53 -5.37
C GLU A 124 -1.73 -13.84 -5.71
N LYS A 125 -1.03 -12.90 -6.36
CA LYS A 125 0.40 -13.01 -6.66
C LYS A 125 1.25 -12.94 -5.38
N LEU A 126 0.91 -12.04 -4.46
CA LEU A 126 1.60 -11.88 -3.18
C LEU A 126 1.44 -13.12 -2.29
N LEU A 127 0.22 -13.65 -2.19
CA LEU A 127 -0.12 -14.74 -1.26
C LEU A 127 0.04 -16.14 -1.86
N GLY A 128 0.16 -16.25 -3.19
CA GLY A 128 0.28 -17.54 -3.88
C GLY A 128 -0.97 -18.42 -3.82
N THR A 129 -2.13 -17.85 -3.49
CA THR A 129 -3.42 -18.56 -3.39
C THR A 129 -4.54 -17.74 -4.01
N ARG A 130 -5.69 -18.39 -4.28
CA ARG A 130 -6.87 -17.70 -4.82
C ARG A 130 -7.51 -16.83 -3.75
N VAL A 131 -8.04 -15.68 -4.17
CA VAL A 131 -8.65 -14.71 -3.26
C VAL A 131 -10.05 -14.34 -3.72
N HIS A 132 -10.99 -14.30 -2.79
CA HIS A 132 -12.23 -13.57 -2.90
C HIS A 132 -12.09 -12.27 -2.11
N LEU A 133 -12.04 -11.14 -2.82
CA LEU A 133 -11.89 -9.82 -2.21
C LEU A 133 -13.25 -9.10 -2.22
N ASP A 134 -13.78 -8.86 -1.03
CA ASP A 134 -14.98 -8.06 -0.80
C ASP A 134 -14.57 -6.65 -0.35
N LEU A 135 -15.07 -5.63 -1.06
CA LEU A 135 -14.72 -4.23 -0.82
C LEU A 135 -15.96 -3.41 -0.46
N HIS A 136 -15.88 -2.71 0.67
CA HIS A 136 -16.90 -1.77 1.11
C HIS A 136 -16.35 -0.35 1.22
N VAL A 137 -17.14 0.66 0.84
CA VAL A 137 -16.74 2.07 0.99
C VAL A 137 -17.51 2.73 2.14
N LYS A 138 -16.80 3.12 3.20
CA LYS A 138 -17.36 3.81 4.37
C LYS A 138 -16.86 5.26 4.43
N ILE A 139 -17.68 6.14 4.98
CA ILE A 139 -17.28 7.53 5.25
C ILE A 139 -16.80 7.59 6.70
N ALA A 140 -15.63 8.15 6.91
CA ALA A 140 -15.08 8.51 8.22
C ALA A 140 -14.74 10.01 8.17
N GLU A 141 -15.61 10.86 8.71
CA GLU A 141 -15.45 12.30 8.60
C GLU A 141 -14.22 12.77 9.40
N ASP A 142 -13.39 13.62 8.79
CA ASP A 142 -12.20 14.24 9.37
C ASP A 142 -11.24 13.26 10.08
N TRP A 143 -11.16 12.01 9.60
CA TRP A 143 -10.39 10.95 10.26
C TRP A 143 -8.90 11.28 10.40
N GLN A 144 -8.33 12.04 9.46
CA GLN A 144 -6.94 12.49 9.50
C GLN A 144 -6.64 13.40 10.70
N ARG A 145 -7.66 14.05 11.28
CA ARG A 145 -7.54 14.98 12.41
C ARG A 145 -7.91 14.35 13.75
N ASP A 146 -8.41 13.11 13.73
CA ASP A 146 -8.81 12.38 14.93
C ASP A 146 -7.75 11.32 15.27
N PRO A 147 -6.93 11.53 16.33
CA PRO A 147 -5.91 10.57 16.74
C PRO A 147 -6.44 9.17 17.07
N LYS A 148 -7.73 9.04 17.45
CA LYS A 148 -8.34 7.72 17.68
C LYS A 148 -8.60 7.01 16.35
N GLN A 149 -9.00 7.75 15.33
CA GLN A 149 -9.24 7.20 14.00
C GLN A 149 -7.94 6.88 13.29
N LEU A 150 -6.92 7.74 13.37
CA LEU A 150 -5.58 7.44 12.85
C LEU A 150 -5.07 6.07 13.35
N ARG A 151 -5.07 5.87 14.68
CA ARG A 151 -4.69 4.58 15.28
C ARG A 151 -5.55 3.42 14.82
N LYS A 152 -6.86 3.63 14.66
CA LYS A 152 -7.79 2.59 14.18
C LYS A 152 -7.52 2.21 12.72
N LEU A 153 -7.07 3.16 11.91
CA LEU A 153 -6.81 3.00 10.48
C LEU A 153 -5.37 2.56 10.17
N GLY A 154 -4.52 2.40 11.18
CA GLY A 154 -3.15 1.92 11.02
C GLY A 154 -2.09 3.02 10.85
N PHE A 155 -2.38 4.26 11.28
CA PHE A 155 -1.45 5.40 11.27
C PHE A 155 -0.99 5.80 12.67
#